data_AF-A0A0R3R179-F1
#
_entry.id   AF-A0A0R3R179-F1
#
_cell.length_a   1.000
_cell.length_b   1.000
_cell.length_c   1.000
_cell.angle_alpha   90.00
_cell.angle_beta   90.00
_cell.angle_gamma   90.00
#
_symmetry.space_group_name_H-M   'P 1'
#
loop_
_entity.id
_entity.type
_entity.pdbx_description
1 polymer ?
#
loop_
_entity_poly.entity_id
_entity_poly.type
_entity_poly.pdbx_seq_one_letter_code
_entity_poly.pdbx_strand_id
1 'polypeptide(L)'
;MILSTIFLFVIVIKCLSLLSSAQQIPQQNPVPSTNQENLNPGQEGAKIFTGRDSISAHDQGPTINVGVESTNWPQQQDPAMIAPYLCKQQIVQNPSPGLKTGVYYRLMLRQSLFGRGSNINIPFGGTMEQSSFFRQPASQACPSTSDSYVHCDQNSDYFLDQMMRWLQEGVAGAAAFRADAAFVVTWYNTASAIVGRSDIDAGQLSTYQAIWLTDQPGRLSYVILNYDKLGFDAADFRMNSRSGRCQALFNGGNHTGSVPVDPTFMYKNTPTILAQRSGVPHMVRGRYMFRVDDVVRPAGCSNKTGGTYPMLIYPNIANMLGETSVDVNALCLDRSQTYVLMIEQRQTASCTVINSAIARCHLPKIYDWGTKTVYFQPQSGSHQEDKAFVGYIYFVPPTLDPMRLDIGNVYEWFRNPILKTVIPITWYPRNFTNPDLDYKDYNIRISDNQLYSVQLGLYVIGYREAADDQIKKFRPEHRVLCRLATYTNRNSPDYRWKPQEEKINLYQVEKWYLTDWERTNTLYSYRFGYLKLAPVTANEDTSQHLTHLPSGLFTFFFSLSSNTGEYILTNKTF
;
A
#
# COMPACT_ATOMS: atom_id res chain seq x y z
N MET A 1 5.04 63.26 -6.32
CA MET A 1 4.96 61.91 -6.94
C MET A 1 6.06 60.93 -6.49
N ILE A 2 6.64 61.06 -5.28
CA ILE A 2 7.64 60.08 -4.76
C ILE A 2 7.32 59.57 -3.34
N LEU A 3 6.29 60.09 -2.65
CA LEU A 3 5.91 59.61 -1.30
C LEU A 3 4.87 58.47 -1.26
N SER A 4 4.16 58.17 -2.35
CA SER A 4 3.12 57.11 -2.34
C SER A 4 3.70 55.69 -2.50
N THR A 5 4.87 55.57 -3.14
CA THR A 5 5.54 54.29 -3.39
C THR A 5 6.34 53.77 -2.18
N ILE A 6 6.73 54.64 -1.25
CA ILE A 6 7.44 54.23 -0.02
C ILE A 6 6.45 53.70 1.04
N PHE A 7 5.23 54.25 1.10
CA PHE A 7 4.19 53.77 2.03
C PHE A 7 3.61 52.41 1.64
N LEU A 8 3.55 52.07 0.34
CA LEU A 8 3.10 50.74 -0.08
C LEU A 8 4.13 49.64 0.25
N PHE A 9 5.43 49.95 0.20
CA PHE A 9 6.49 48.98 0.47
C PHE A 9 6.63 48.63 1.96
N VAL A 10 6.34 49.58 2.85
CA VAL A 10 6.40 49.36 4.32
C VAL A 10 5.18 48.57 4.83
N ILE A 11 4.02 48.70 4.17
CA ILE A 11 2.80 47.95 4.55
C ILE A 11 2.88 46.49 4.08
N VAL A 12 3.48 46.22 2.90
CA VAL A 12 3.66 44.84 2.41
C VAL A 12 4.67 44.06 3.27
N ILE A 13 5.73 44.70 3.78
CA ILE A 13 6.72 44.04 4.64
C ILE A 13 6.17 43.77 6.06
N LYS A 14 5.25 44.59 6.58
CA LYS A 14 4.59 44.31 7.88
C LYS A 14 3.43 43.31 7.81
N CYS A 15 2.75 43.16 6.67
CA CYS A 15 1.67 42.17 6.51
C CYS A 15 2.18 40.76 6.20
N LEU A 16 3.40 40.59 5.67
CA LEU A 16 4.02 39.28 5.47
C LEU A 16 4.65 38.67 6.74
N SER A 17 4.78 39.44 7.83
CA SER A 17 5.28 38.97 9.13
C SER A 17 4.18 38.60 10.14
N LEU A 18 2.90 38.58 9.74
CA LEU A 18 1.76 38.30 10.62
C LEU A 18 0.83 37.25 10.00
N LEU A 19 1.32 36.00 9.90
CA LEU A 19 0.48 34.80 9.75
C LEU A 19 1.26 33.60 10.31
N SER A 20 1.56 33.67 11.60
CA SER A 20 1.92 32.51 12.41
C SER A 20 1.04 32.52 13.66
N SER A 21 -0.15 31.93 13.53
CA SER A 21 -1.03 31.66 14.66
C SER A 21 -0.49 30.44 15.41
N ALA A 22 0.48 30.68 16.32
CA ALA A 22 0.82 29.73 17.36
C ALA A 22 -0.01 30.07 18.60
N GLN A 23 -0.79 29.08 19.08
CA GLN A 23 -1.49 29.14 20.36
C GLN A 23 -0.48 29.38 21.50
N GLN A 24 -0.74 30.40 22.31
CA GLN A 24 0.00 30.69 23.54
C GLN A 24 -0.21 29.56 24.58
N ILE A 25 0.90 28.96 25.01
CA ILE A 25 1.03 28.17 26.23
C ILE A 25 1.48 29.13 27.35
N PRO A 26 0.94 29.05 28.58
CA PRO A 26 1.28 30.00 29.64
C PRO A 26 2.72 29.85 30.14
N GLN A 27 3.32 31.01 30.47
CA GLN A 27 4.71 31.19 30.91
C GLN A 27 5.06 30.34 32.15
N GLN A 28 6.17 29.60 32.06
CA GLN A 28 6.85 29.00 33.21
C GLN A 28 7.93 29.95 33.76
N ASN A 29 8.01 30.01 35.09
CA ASN A 29 9.05 30.69 35.88
C ASN A 29 10.46 30.13 35.58
N PRO A 30 11.54 30.92 35.77
CA PRO A 30 12.91 30.47 35.48
C PRO A 30 13.46 29.56 36.61
N VAL A 31 14.07 28.44 36.23
CA VAL A 31 14.85 27.54 37.10
C VAL A 31 16.18 27.24 36.37
N PRO A 32 17.33 27.21 37.08
CA PRO A 32 18.62 27.61 36.52
C PRO A 32 19.35 26.54 35.70
N SER A 33 20.30 27.05 34.92
CA SER A 33 21.17 26.36 33.97
C SER A 33 21.89 25.12 34.51
N THR A 34 21.58 23.97 33.95
CA THR A 34 22.54 22.87 33.78
C THR A 34 22.47 22.36 32.35
N ASN A 35 23.66 22.23 31.74
CA ASN A 35 23.86 21.85 30.35
C ASN A 35 23.25 20.48 30.03
N GLN A 36 22.09 20.45 29.39
CA GLN A 36 21.63 19.33 28.57
C GLN A 36 20.94 19.91 27.33
N GLU A 37 21.50 19.64 26.16
CA GLU A 37 20.90 19.97 24.88
C GLU A 37 19.54 19.26 24.76
N ASN A 38 18.46 20.04 24.78
CA ASN A 38 17.12 19.55 24.51
C ASN A 38 17.00 19.17 23.03
N LEU A 39 17.19 17.90 22.70
CA LEU A 39 16.82 17.30 21.43
C LEU A 39 15.34 16.88 21.47
N ASN A 40 14.57 17.27 20.45
CA ASN A 40 13.16 16.89 20.30
C ASN A 40 13.00 15.35 20.27
N PRO A 41 11.95 14.78 20.89
CA PRO A 41 11.67 13.35 20.84
C PRO A 41 11.23 12.97 19.42
N GLY A 42 12.15 12.36 18.66
CA GLY A 42 11.94 11.98 17.26
C GLY A 42 13.17 12.18 16.35
N GLN A 43 14.26 12.79 16.85
CA GLN A 43 15.49 13.02 16.08
C GLN A 43 16.70 12.19 16.51
N GLU A 44 16.55 11.18 17.38
CA GLU A 44 17.62 10.19 17.52
C GLU A 44 17.59 9.24 16.31
N GLY A 45 18.60 9.39 15.45
CA GLY A 45 18.77 8.57 14.24
C GLY A 45 18.63 7.08 14.54
N ALA A 46 18.01 6.35 13.61
CA ALA A 46 17.87 4.90 13.69
C ALA A 46 19.24 4.25 13.98
N LYS A 47 19.42 3.71 15.19
CA LYS A 47 20.65 3.02 15.60
C LYS A 47 20.56 1.57 15.13
N ILE A 48 21.47 1.16 14.25
CA ILE A 48 21.66 -0.25 13.91
C ILE A 48 22.61 -0.83 14.96
N PHE A 49 22.08 -1.65 15.85
CA PHE A 49 22.91 -2.34 16.85
C PHE A 49 23.71 -3.46 16.16
N THR A 50 24.99 -3.21 15.91
CA THR A 50 25.91 -4.18 15.28
C THR A 50 26.67 -5.06 16.29
N GLY A 51 26.24 -5.09 17.56
CA GLY A 51 26.79 -5.99 18.59
C GLY A 51 28.26 -5.74 18.97
N ARG A 52 28.80 -4.55 18.70
CA ARG A 52 30.23 -4.25 18.88
C ARG A 52 30.51 -3.48 20.17
N ASP A 53 30.13 -4.05 21.32
CA ASP A 53 30.68 -3.64 22.61
C ASP A 53 31.66 -4.73 23.06
N SER A 54 32.94 -4.38 23.04
CA SER A 54 34.04 -5.18 23.57
C SER A 54 33.91 -5.26 25.09
N ILE A 55 33.24 -6.30 25.58
CA ILE A 55 33.21 -6.65 26.99
C ILE A 55 33.77 -8.07 27.15
N SER A 56 34.70 -8.18 28.09
CA SER A 56 35.42 -9.36 28.55
C SER A 56 34.56 -10.64 28.61
N ALA A 57 35.20 -11.78 28.33
CA ALA A 57 34.64 -13.12 28.16
C ALA A 57 33.86 -13.72 29.36
N HIS A 58 33.56 -12.94 30.41
CA HIS A 58 32.74 -13.36 31.56
C HIS A 58 31.62 -12.40 31.94
N ASP A 59 31.45 -11.28 31.25
CA ASP A 59 30.28 -10.42 31.46
C ASP A 59 29.22 -10.68 30.39
N GLN A 60 28.08 -11.18 30.85
CA GLN A 60 26.84 -11.21 30.09
C GLN A 60 26.44 -9.75 29.81
N GLY A 61 26.95 -9.16 28.72
CA GLY A 61 26.46 -7.88 28.22
C GLY A 61 24.92 -7.88 28.15
N PRO A 62 24.26 -6.72 28.38
CA PRO A 62 22.83 -6.66 28.59
C PRO A 62 22.08 -7.32 27.43
N THR A 63 21.25 -8.31 27.75
CA THR A 63 20.25 -8.77 26.79
C THR A 63 19.38 -7.57 26.50
N ILE A 64 19.33 -7.11 25.24
CA ILE A 64 18.45 -5.99 24.87
C ILE A 64 17.03 -6.47 25.12
N ASN A 65 16.45 -5.97 26.21
CA ASN A 65 15.08 -6.22 26.59
C ASN A 65 14.19 -5.40 25.67
N VAL A 66 13.37 -6.07 24.85
CA VAL A 66 12.49 -5.42 23.89
C VAL A 66 11.05 -5.77 24.18
N GLY A 67 10.19 -4.75 24.14
CA GLY A 67 8.75 -4.88 24.33
C GLY A 67 8.25 -4.24 25.62
N VAL A 68 6.94 -4.06 25.64
CA VAL A 68 6.18 -3.32 26.66
C VAL A 68 6.44 -3.80 28.10
N GLU A 69 6.60 -5.10 28.32
CA GLU A 69 6.83 -5.65 29.66
C GLU A 69 8.28 -5.53 30.15
N SER A 70 9.19 -5.07 29.29
CA SER A 70 10.64 -5.26 29.47
C SER A 70 11.43 -3.96 29.62
N THR A 71 10.78 -2.82 29.42
CA THR A 71 11.35 -1.47 29.57
C THR A 71 10.58 -0.69 30.62
N ASN A 72 11.30 0.06 31.47
CA ASN A 72 10.69 0.88 32.52
C ASN A 72 10.34 2.28 31.97
N TRP A 73 9.39 2.33 31.02
CA TRP A 73 8.86 3.58 30.47
C TRP A 73 7.93 4.26 31.48
N PRO A 74 8.01 5.59 31.70
CA PRO A 74 8.76 6.61 30.94
C PRO A 74 10.17 6.93 31.48
N GLN A 75 10.63 6.24 32.53
CA GLN A 75 11.94 6.51 33.15
C GLN A 75 13.10 6.20 32.21
N GLN A 76 12.95 5.17 31.37
CA GLN A 76 13.90 4.79 30.34
C GLN A 76 13.24 4.87 28.96
N GLN A 77 13.94 5.50 28.02
CA GLN A 77 13.48 5.55 26.63
C GLN A 77 13.47 4.16 26.00
N ASP A 78 12.40 3.87 25.27
CA ASP A 78 12.23 2.64 24.51
C ASP A 78 12.27 2.99 23.01
N PRO A 79 13.42 2.84 22.31
CA PRO A 79 13.52 3.28 20.93
C PRO A 79 12.78 2.35 19.97
N ALA A 80 12.17 2.94 18.94
CA ALA A 80 11.65 2.17 17.81
C ALA A 80 12.81 1.43 17.13
N MET A 81 12.64 0.12 16.89
CA MET A 81 13.71 -0.73 16.39
C MET A 81 13.16 -1.82 15.47
N ILE A 82 13.85 -2.05 14.36
CA ILE A 82 13.70 -3.26 13.56
C ILE A 82 14.77 -4.23 14.03
N ALA A 83 14.36 -5.38 14.56
CA ALA A 83 15.25 -6.46 14.94
C ALA A 83 15.03 -7.66 14.00
N PRO A 84 15.73 -7.74 12.85
CA PRO A 84 15.62 -8.88 11.95
C PRO A 84 16.01 -10.18 12.64
N TYR A 85 17.01 -10.16 13.52
CA TYR A 85 17.39 -11.33 14.30
C TYR A 85 18.19 -10.88 15.52
N LEU A 86 17.49 -10.56 16.61
CA LEU A 86 18.03 -10.16 17.90
C LEU A 86 18.58 -11.37 18.64
N CYS A 87 19.89 -11.55 18.52
CA CYS A 87 20.69 -12.47 19.33
C CYS A 87 22.01 -11.79 19.67
N LYS A 88 22.73 -12.29 20.68
CA LYS A 88 24.14 -11.94 20.84
C LYS A 88 24.88 -12.54 19.64
N GLN A 89 25.40 -11.71 18.74
CA GLN A 89 26.07 -12.14 17.52
C GLN A 89 27.53 -11.71 17.52
N GLN A 90 28.35 -12.49 16.83
CA GLN A 90 29.75 -12.19 16.58
C GLN A 90 30.06 -12.35 15.08
N ILE A 91 30.91 -11.46 14.58
CA ILE A 91 31.54 -11.61 13.26
C ILE A 91 32.76 -12.51 13.44
N VAL A 92 32.83 -13.60 12.68
CA VAL A 92 33.93 -14.57 12.78
C VAL A 92 35.25 -13.88 12.41
N GLN A 93 36.16 -13.73 13.38
CA GLN A 93 37.41 -12.97 13.19
C GLN A 93 38.48 -13.76 12.42
N ASN A 94 38.52 -15.09 12.59
CA ASN A 94 39.45 -16.00 11.92
C ASN A 94 38.71 -17.03 11.06
N PRO A 95 38.05 -16.60 9.97
CA PRO A 95 37.29 -17.50 9.12
C PRO A 95 38.23 -18.47 8.37
N SER A 96 37.75 -19.68 8.10
CA SER A 96 38.44 -20.63 7.22
C SER A 96 38.69 -19.98 5.84
N PRO A 97 39.81 -20.29 5.16
CA PRO A 97 40.12 -19.69 3.85
C PRO A 97 38.94 -19.81 2.87
N GLY A 98 38.50 -18.67 2.32
CA GLY A 98 37.36 -18.60 1.40
C GLY A 98 36.00 -18.26 2.05
N LEU A 99 35.88 -18.30 3.37
CA LEU A 99 34.66 -17.91 4.08
C LEU A 99 34.58 -16.39 4.25
N LYS A 100 33.69 -15.73 3.50
CA LYS A 100 33.34 -14.32 3.74
C LYS A 100 32.35 -14.23 4.89
N THR A 101 32.56 -13.28 5.80
CA THR A 101 31.69 -12.98 6.95
C THR A 101 31.65 -11.47 7.17
N GLY A 102 30.55 -10.94 7.67
CA GLY A 102 30.44 -9.51 8.00
C GLY A 102 29.02 -8.96 7.85
N VAL A 103 28.89 -7.69 8.22
CA VAL A 103 27.67 -6.91 8.03
C VAL A 103 27.93 -5.90 6.93
N TYR A 104 27.11 -5.95 5.89
CA TYR A 104 27.20 -5.09 4.71
C TYR A 104 25.94 -4.24 4.62
N TYR A 105 26.07 -2.95 4.36
CA TYR A 105 24.94 -2.08 4.12
C TYR A 105 25.12 -1.26 2.86
N ARG A 106 24.00 -0.87 2.25
CA ARG A 106 23.96 -0.01 1.07
C ARG A 106 22.65 0.75 1.00
N LEU A 107 22.70 1.97 0.48
CA LEU A 107 21.56 2.83 0.21
C LEU A 107 21.33 2.87 -1.30
N MET A 108 20.14 2.52 -1.74
CA MET A 108 19.70 2.51 -3.13
C MET A 108 18.73 3.66 -3.32
N LEU A 109 19.05 4.63 -4.18
CA LEU A 109 18.19 5.78 -4.45
C LEU A 109 17.81 5.80 -5.92
N ARG A 110 16.56 6.17 -6.20
CA ARG A 110 16.06 6.29 -7.56
C ARG A 110 16.65 7.52 -8.24
N GLN A 111 17.11 7.39 -9.47
CA GLN A 111 17.72 8.49 -10.21
C GLN A 111 16.77 9.69 -10.40
N SER A 112 15.46 9.43 -10.50
CA SER A 112 14.44 10.47 -10.65
C SER A 112 14.32 11.41 -9.44
N LEU A 113 14.84 11.05 -8.27
CA LEU A 113 14.82 11.91 -7.07
C LEU A 113 15.72 13.14 -7.21
N PHE A 114 16.80 13.04 -7.99
CA PHE A 114 17.84 14.06 -8.09
C PHE A 114 17.69 14.93 -9.34
N GLY A 115 16.47 14.97 -9.91
CA GLY A 115 16.08 15.62 -11.16
C GLY A 115 17.12 16.52 -11.81
N ARG A 116 17.51 16.22 -13.05
CA ARG A 116 18.13 17.26 -13.90
C ARG A 116 17.07 17.97 -14.74
N GLY A 117 16.90 19.26 -14.45
CA GLY A 117 16.69 20.30 -15.46
C GLY A 117 15.25 20.76 -15.67
N SER A 118 14.85 21.79 -14.95
CA SER A 118 13.77 22.74 -15.25
C SER A 118 14.01 23.57 -16.54
N ASN A 119 14.62 22.98 -17.58
CA ASN A 119 14.96 23.64 -18.85
C ASN A 119 14.99 22.67 -20.04
N ILE A 120 14.05 21.72 -20.12
CA ILE A 120 13.80 21.00 -21.37
C ILE A 120 12.31 21.15 -21.68
N ASN A 121 12.01 22.05 -22.63
CA ASN A 121 10.74 22.03 -23.36
C ASN A 121 10.65 20.67 -24.06
N ILE A 122 9.94 19.71 -23.47
CA ILE A 122 9.57 18.47 -24.15
C ILE A 122 8.29 18.77 -24.94
N PRO A 123 8.32 18.81 -26.28
CA PRO A 123 7.10 18.95 -27.06
C PRO A 123 6.26 17.68 -26.91
N PHE A 124 4.95 17.88 -26.83
CA PHE A 124 3.94 16.84 -26.77
C PHE A 124 4.08 15.89 -27.97
N GLY A 125 4.49 14.63 -27.75
CA GLY A 125 4.54 13.59 -28.78
C GLY A 125 5.84 12.80 -28.93
N GLY A 126 6.90 13.09 -28.16
CA GLY A 126 8.15 12.30 -28.22
C GLY A 126 8.10 11.03 -27.39
N THR A 127 8.41 9.87 -27.99
CA THR A 127 8.93 8.71 -27.26
C THR A 127 10.11 9.16 -26.40
N MET A 128 10.27 8.61 -25.19
CA MET A 128 11.49 8.81 -24.40
C MET A 128 12.68 8.38 -25.24
N GLU A 129 13.27 9.31 -26.00
CA GLU A 129 14.63 9.14 -26.48
C GLU A 129 15.46 8.90 -25.23
N GLN A 130 16.13 7.74 -25.25
CA GLN A 130 17.19 7.38 -24.33
C GLN A 130 17.95 8.63 -23.94
N SER A 131 17.77 9.07 -22.69
CA SER A 131 18.47 10.24 -22.19
C SER A 131 19.96 10.05 -22.45
N SER A 132 20.65 11.07 -22.93
CA SER A 132 22.10 11.14 -23.12
C SER A 132 22.91 11.03 -21.80
N PHE A 133 22.28 10.46 -20.78
CA PHE A 133 22.65 10.28 -19.39
C PHE A 133 23.34 8.92 -19.10
N PHE A 134 23.25 7.94 -20.01
CA PHE A 134 23.80 6.58 -19.88
C PHE A 134 25.35 6.46 -19.79
N ARG A 135 26.08 7.55 -19.52
CA ARG A 135 27.55 7.55 -19.39
C ARG A 135 28.09 8.25 -18.13
N GLN A 136 27.25 8.79 -17.25
CA GLN A 136 27.77 9.48 -16.05
C GLN A 136 27.97 8.49 -14.89
N PRO A 137 29.15 8.49 -14.23
CA PRO A 137 29.41 7.65 -13.06
C PRO A 137 28.49 8.02 -11.89
N ALA A 138 28.26 7.08 -10.96
CA ALA A 138 27.35 7.24 -9.81
C ALA A 138 27.58 8.53 -9.00
N SER A 139 28.84 8.99 -8.93
CA SER A 139 29.28 10.23 -8.29
C SER A 139 28.71 11.51 -8.91
N GLN A 140 28.31 11.49 -10.18
CA GLN A 140 27.69 12.61 -10.90
C GLN A 140 26.15 12.53 -10.94
N ALA A 141 25.60 11.32 -10.75
CA ALA A 141 24.17 11.07 -10.69
C ALA A 141 23.57 11.43 -9.31
N CYS A 142 24.36 11.26 -8.25
CA CYS A 142 24.02 11.71 -6.90
C CYS A 142 25.02 12.75 -6.39
N PRO A 143 24.81 14.04 -6.70
CA PRO A 143 25.64 15.09 -6.14
C PRO A 143 25.56 15.07 -4.60
N SER A 144 26.72 15.15 -3.95
CA SER A 144 26.88 15.24 -2.49
C SER A 144 26.65 13.95 -1.67
N THR A 145 26.63 12.76 -2.28
CA THR A 145 26.64 11.47 -1.56
C THR A 145 27.98 10.75 -1.68
N SER A 146 28.43 10.03 -0.66
CA SER A 146 29.67 9.25 -0.71
C SER A 146 29.53 7.99 -1.58
N ASP A 147 30.47 7.80 -2.51
CA ASP A 147 30.42 6.78 -3.57
C ASP A 147 30.44 5.31 -3.11
N SER A 148 30.84 5.00 -1.87
CA SER A 148 31.12 3.60 -1.49
C SER A 148 29.88 2.79 -1.07
N TYR A 149 28.84 3.44 -0.55
CA TYR A 149 27.64 2.75 -0.03
C TYR A 149 26.32 3.33 -0.54
N VAL A 150 26.33 4.47 -1.24
CA VAL A 150 25.14 5.05 -1.86
C VAL A 150 25.16 4.77 -3.36
N HIS A 151 24.09 4.18 -3.89
CA HIS A 151 23.94 3.86 -5.29
C HIS A 151 22.75 4.61 -5.88
N CYS A 152 23.03 5.34 -6.97
CA CYS A 152 22.06 6.12 -7.73
C CYS A 152 22.28 5.91 -9.24
N ASP A 153 22.45 4.67 -9.63
CA ASP A 153 22.76 4.25 -11.00
C ASP A 153 21.56 3.48 -11.60
N GLN A 154 21.71 2.99 -12.83
CA GLN A 154 20.68 2.16 -13.43
C GLN A 154 20.43 0.86 -12.64
N ASN A 155 21.43 0.37 -11.90
CA ASN A 155 21.30 -0.82 -11.07
C ASN A 155 20.43 -0.55 -9.82
N SER A 156 20.51 0.65 -9.24
CA SER A 156 19.64 1.04 -8.12
C SER A 156 18.17 1.13 -8.56
N ASP A 157 17.90 1.74 -9.72
CA ASP A 157 16.56 1.78 -10.31
C ASP A 157 16.02 0.36 -10.58
N TYR A 158 16.84 -0.49 -11.21
CA TYR A 158 16.48 -1.89 -11.45
C TYR A 158 16.23 -2.65 -10.14
N PHE A 159 17.07 -2.45 -9.12
CA PHE A 159 16.90 -3.07 -7.81
C PHE A 159 15.58 -2.66 -7.15
N LEU A 160 15.27 -1.35 -7.13
CA LEU A 160 14.02 -0.82 -6.59
C LEU A 160 12.81 -1.40 -7.33
N ASP A 161 12.87 -1.49 -8.65
CA ASP A 161 11.80 -2.07 -9.46
C ASP A 161 11.60 -3.56 -9.16
N GLN A 162 12.66 -4.34 -8.95
CA GLN A 162 12.53 -5.73 -8.51
C GLN A 162 11.90 -5.85 -7.11
N MET A 163 12.28 -4.96 -6.18
CA MET A 163 11.70 -4.97 -4.84
C MET A 163 10.22 -4.59 -4.86
N MET A 164 9.82 -3.63 -5.69
CA MET A 164 8.42 -3.29 -5.88
C MET A 164 7.62 -4.46 -6.43
N ARG A 165 8.15 -5.19 -7.42
CA ARG A 165 7.49 -6.42 -7.94
C ARG A 165 7.29 -7.44 -6.83
N TRP A 166 8.28 -7.63 -5.96
CA TRP A 166 8.14 -8.53 -4.82
C TRP A 166 7.03 -8.09 -3.87
N LEU A 167 6.98 -6.80 -3.52
CA LEU A 167 5.91 -6.27 -2.68
C LEU A 167 4.53 -6.43 -3.33
N GLN A 168 4.41 -6.21 -4.65
CA GLN A 168 3.15 -6.37 -5.38
C GLN A 168 2.57 -7.78 -5.32
N GLU A 169 3.43 -8.81 -5.34
CA GLU A 169 2.99 -10.20 -5.21
C GLU A 169 2.65 -10.59 -3.75
N GLY A 170 3.32 -9.96 -2.77
CA GLY A 170 3.19 -10.35 -1.36
C GLY A 170 2.22 -9.54 -0.53
N VAL A 171 1.98 -8.28 -0.89
CA VAL A 171 1.35 -7.28 -0.01
C VAL A 171 0.16 -6.62 -0.70
N ALA A 172 -1.01 -6.74 -0.08
CA ALA A 172 -2.22 -6.06 -0.46
C ALA A 172 -1.99 -4.54 -0.49
N GLY A 173 -2.23 -3.94 -1.66
CA GLY A 173 -2.05 -2.51 -1.89
C GLY A 173 -0.65 -2.05 -2.29
N ALA A 174 0.36 -2.94 -2.32
CA ALA A 174 1.68 -2.56 -2.82
C ALA A 174 1.70 -2.19 -4.31
N ALA A 175 0.65 -2.50 -5.07
CA ALA A 175 0.46 -2.00 -6.44
C ALA A 175 0.35 -0.47 -6.52
N ALA A 176 -0.01 0.21 -5.44
CA ALA A 176 -0.05 1.67 -5.36
C ALA A 176 1.23 2.29 -4.75
N PHE A 177 2.19 1.46 -4.35
CA PHE A 177 3.45 1.91 -3.76
C PHE A 177 4.56 2.02 -4.81
N ARG A 178 5.21 3.17 -4.85
CA ARG A 178 6.41 3.41 -5.65
C ARG A 178 7.60 3.60 -4.71
N ALA A 179 8.58 2.70 -4.80
CA ALA A 179 9.82 2.82 -4.05
C ALA A 179 10.76 3.81 -4.75
N ASP A 180 11.17 4.84 -4.02
CA ASP A 180 12.15 5.83 -4.47
C ASP A 180 13.48 5.69 -3.72
N ALA A 181 13.48 5.06 -2.54
CA ALA A 181 14.69 4.72 -1.81
C ALA A 181 14.58 3.34 -1.15
N ALA A 182 15.72 2.67 -1.01
CA ALA A 182 15.87 1.46 -0.21
C ALA A 182 17.14 1.50 0.64
N PHE A 183 17.03 1.13 1.90
CA PHE A 183 18.16 0.79 2.74
C PHE A 183 18.26 -0.72 2.87
N VAL A 184 19.42 -1.28 2.52
CA VAL A 184 19.65 -2.73 2.51
C VAL A 184 20.78 -3.05 3.47
N VAL A 185 20.54 -3.97 4.40
CA VAL A 185 21.54 -4.51 5.32
C VAL A 185 21.56 -6.02 5.23
N THR A 186 22.74 -6.58 5.02
CA THR A 186 22.97 -8.03 4.95
C THR A 186 23.94 -8.44 6.04
N TRP A 187 23.50 -9.36 6.89
CA TRP A 187 24.35 -10.10 7.81
C TRP A 187 24.75 -11.39 7.12
N TYR A 188 26.01 -11.50 6.72
CA TYR A 188 26.51 -12.63 5.95
C TYR A 188 27.41 -13.49 6.83
N ASN A 189 27.05 -14.78 6.96
CA ASN A 189 27.77 -15.76 7.78
C ASN A 189 28.14 -15.23 9.18
N THR A 190 27.17 -14.65 9.89
CA THR A 190 27.36 -14.24 11.28
C THR A 190 27.14 -15.43 12.21
N ALA A 191 27.87 -15.48 13.32
CA ALA A 191 27.75 -16.54 14.31
C ALA A 191 27.06 -16.00 15.57
N SER A 192 26.41 -16.87 16.34
CA SER A 192 26.00 -16.50 17.70
C SER A 192 27.25 -16.29 18.57
N ALA A 193 27.21 -15.38 19.53
CA ALA A 193 28.35 -15.11 20.41
C ALA A 193 28.64 -16.25 21.40
N ILE A 194 27.74 -17.22 21.49
CA ILE A 194 27.88 -18.39 22.37
C ILE A 194 28.29 -19.66 21.64
N VAL A 195 28.34 -19.65 20.29
CA VAL A 195 28.79 -20.82 19.54
C VAL A 195 30.31 -20.97 19.61
N GLY A 196 30.76 -22.21 19.75
CA GLY A 196 32.17 -22.57 19.73
C GLY A 196 32.72 -22.68 18.30
N ARG A 197 34.03 -22.87 18.18
CA ARG A 197 34.68 -23.03 16.86
C ARG A 197 34.19 -24.28 16.13
N SER A 198 33.90 -25.36 16.85
CA SER A 198 33.32 -26.58 16.29
C SER A 198 31.97 -26.36 15.61
N ASP A 199 31.13 -25.50 16.16
CA ASP A 199 29.79 -25.19 15.63
C ASP A 199 29.91 -24.30 14.38
N ILE A 200 30.86 -23.36 14.39
CA ILE A 200 31.22 -22.54 13.24
C ILE A 200 31.74 -23.41 12.10
N ASP A 201 32.64 -24.37 12.39
CA ASP A 201 33.18 -25.31 11.42
C ASP A 201 32.10 -26.30 10.91
N ALA A 202 31.11 -26.63 11.75
CA ALA A 202 29.91 -27.38 11.37
C ALA A 202 28.89 -26.55 10.56
N GLY A 203 29.17 -25.27 10.29
CA GLY A 203 28.35 -24.42 9.45
C GLY A 203 27.12 -23.82 10.13
N GLN A 204 27.07 -23.77 11.47
CA GLN A 204 26.01 -23.11 12.25
C GLN A 204 26.13 -21.58 12.19
N LEU A 205 26.08 -21.06 10.96
CA LEU A 205 26.18 -19.64 10.63
C LEU A 205 24.83 -19.12 10.15
N SER A 206 24.52 -17.89 10.51
CA SER A 206 23.31 -17.19 10.10
C SER A 206 23.60 -16.27 8.92
N THR A 207 22.66 -16.23 7.97
CA THR A 207 22.68 -15.30 6.83
C THR A 207 21.27 -14.80 6.58
N TYR A 208 21.11 -13.49 6.72
CA TYR A 208 19.82 -12.83 6.58
C TYR A 208 20.00 -11.38 6.13
N GLN A 209 18.93 -10.80 5.61
CA GLN A 209 18.92 -9.46 5.02
C GLN A 209 17.65 -8.72 5.42
N ALA A 210 17.80 -7.43 5.73
CA ALA A 210 16.70 -6.49 5.87
C ALA A 210 16.76 -5.47 4.73
N ILE A 211 15.62 -5.27 4.07
CA ILE A 211 15.43 -4.28 3.01
C ILE A 211 14.31 -3.36 3.48
N TRP A 212 14.62 -2.10 3.76
CA TRP A 212 13.63 -1.09 4.09
C TRP A 212 13.43 -0.17 2.88
N LEU A 213 12.20 -0.08 2.38
CA LEU A 213 11.82 0.65 1.18
C LEU A 213 10.91 1.81 1.59
N THR A 214 11.08 2.96 0.95
CA THR A 214 10.24 4.14 1.21
C THR A 214 9.93 4.90 -0.08
N ASP A 215 8.80 5.61 -0.07
CA ASP A 215 8.40 6.50 -1.15
C ASP A 215 9.09 7.87 -1.04
N GLN A 216 9.05 8.68 -2.10
CA GLN A 216 9.65 10.02 -2.11
C GLN A 216 9.28 10.91 -0.89
N PRO A 217 8.00 10.99 -0.44
CA PRO A 217 7.65 11.79 0.73
C PRO A 217 7.89 11.09 2.07
N GLY A 218 8.32 9.84 2.10
CA GLY A 218 8.52 9.07 3.33
C GLY A 218 7.24 8.72 4.09
N ARG A 219 6.09 8.70 3.42
CA ARG A 219 4.77 8.42 4.01
C ARG A 219 4.44 6.94 4.04
N LEU A 220 4.85 6.21 3.01
CA LEU A 220 4.65 4.77 2.91
C LEU A 220 6.01 4.09 2.94
N SER A 221 6.18 3.18 3.88
CA SER A 221 7.38 2.36 3.94
C SER A 221 7.05 0.89 4.13
N TYR A 222 7.91 0.05 3.56
CA TYR A 222 7.79 -1.40 3.60
C TYR A 222 9.11 -2.02 4.02
N VAL A 223 9.05 -3.16 4.71
CA VAL A 223 10.23 -3.93 5.08
C VAL A 223 10.11 -5.33 4.50
N ILE A 224 11.16 -5.77 3.82
CA ILE A 224 11.34 -7.16 3.40
C ILE A 224 12.47 -7.76 4.24
N LEU A 225 12.17 -8.82 4.97
CA LEU A 225 13.13 -9.63 5.70
C LEU A 225 13.35 -10.94 4.93
N ASN A 226 14.61 -11.24 4.60
CA ASN A 226 15.00 -12.48 3.94
C ASN A 226 15.92 -13.26 4.88
N TYR A 227 15.54 -14.49 5.23
CA TYR A 227 16.35 -15.45 5.97
C TYR A 227 16.78 -16.57 5.04
N ASP A 228 18.06 -16.63 4.69
CA ASP A 228 18.60 -17.73 3.88
C ASP A 228 18.88 -18.95 4.77
N LYS A 229 19.57 -18.70 5.89
CA LYS A 229 19.87 -19.68 6.92
C LYS A 229 19.97 -19.03 8.28
N LEU A 230 19.54 -19.74 9.30
CA LEU A 230 19.73 -19.37 10.69
C LEU A 230 20.36 -20.58 11.38
N GLY A 231 21.54 -20.38 11.96
CA GLY A 231 22.35 -21.48 12.49
C GLY A 231 22.10 -21.81 13.96
N PHE A 232 21.28 -21.02 14.67
CA PHE A 232 21.15 -21.11 16.11
C PHE A 232 19.71 -20.89 16.59
N ASP A 233 19.27 -21.65 17.58
CA ASP A 233 17.92 -21.54 18.16
C ASP A 233 17.93 -20.95 19.57
N ALA A 234 16.80 -20.36 19.96
CA ALA A 234 16.58 -19.81 21.30
C ALA A 234 16.46 -20.88 22.40
N ALA A 235 16.20 -22.13 22.01
CA ALA A 235 16.06 -23.28 22.90
C ALA A 235 16.79 -24.50 22.33
N ASP A 236 17.45 -25.27 23.20
CA ASP A 236 18.02 -26.57 22.85
C ASP A 236 16.91 -27.62 22.62
N PHE A 237 17.23 -28.79 22.05
CA PHE A 237 16.30 -29.92 21.83
C PHE A 237 15.61 -30.42 23.12
N ARG A 238 16.13 -30.06 24.29
CA ARG A 238 15.55 -30.33 25.62
C ARG A 238 14.77 -29.15 26.22
N MET A 239 14.44 -28.12 25.42
CA MET A 239 13.80 -26.87 25.85
C MET A 239 14.56 -26.09 26.94
N ASN A 240 15.84 -26.40 27.16
CA ASN A 240 16.69 -25.66 28.08
C ASN A 240 17.26 -24.43 27.38
N SER A 241 16.94 -23.23 27.87
CA SER A 241 17.53 -21.98 27.38
C SER A 241 18.99 -21.88 27.85
N ARG A 242 19.94 -22.43 27.09
CA ARG A 242 21.37 -22.35 27.45
C ARG A 242 21.98 -20.95 27.26
N SER A 243 21.31 -20.04 26.57
CA SER A 243 21.66 -18.61 26.51
C SER A 243 20.54 -17.82 25.83
N GLY A 244 20.44 -16.52 26.12
CA GLY A 244 19.44 -15.54 25.68
C GLY A 244 18.51 -15.88 24.50
N ARG A 245 17.23 -15.57 24.66
CA ARG A 245 16.15 -15.79 23.68
C ARG A 245 16.42 -15.04 22.38
N CYS A 246 16.89 -15.73 21.35
CA CYS A 246 16.92 -15.20 19.99
C CYS A 246 15.52 -14.81 19.54
N GLN A 247 15.33 -13.59 19.04
CA GLN A 247 14.02 -13.09 18.62
C GLN A 247 14.14 -12.20 17.38
N ALA A 248 13.18 -12.29 16.48
CA ALA A 248 12.97 -11.40 15.34
C ALA A 248 11.64 -10.66 15.50
N LEU A 249 11.70 -9.34 15.62
CA LEU A 249 10.52 -8.52 15.90
C LEU A 249 10.75 -7.07 15.48
N PHE A 250 9.66 -6.32 15.48
CA PHE A 250 9.65 -4.87 15.44
C PHE A 250 9.28 -4.35 16.83
N ASN A 251 9.93 -3.27 17.25
CA ASN A 251 9.57 -2.49 18.41
C ASN A 251 9.04 -1.14 17.93
N GLY A 252 7.82 -0.79 18.32
CA GLY A 252 7.26 0.53 18.01
C GLY A 252 7.90 1.64 18.85
N GLY A 253 8.58 1.28 19.94
CA GLY A 253 9.17 2.23 20.88
C GLY A 253 8.12 2.91 21.77
N ASN A 254 8.57 3.59 22.82
CA ASN A 254 7.75 4.31 23.81
C ASN A 254 6.53 3.49 24.28
N HIS A 255 6.71 2.18 24.48
CA HIS A 255 5.66 1.28 24.96
C HIS A 255 4.44 1.15 24.01
N THR A 256 4.62 1.43 22.70
CA THR A 256 3.57 1.32 21.66
C THR A 256 3.36 -0.12 21.16
N GLY A 257 4.14 -1.08 21.64
CA GLY A 257 3.98 -2.50 21.34
C GLY A 257 5.13 -3.10 20.54
N SER A 258 5.09 -4.42 20.40
CA SER A 258 6.02 -5.18 19.54
C SER A 258 5.27 -6.06 18.56
N VAL A 259 5.85 -6.27 17.39
CA VAL A 259 5.31 -7.12 16.33
C VAL A 259 6.32 -8.20 15.99
N PRO A 260 6.09 -9.48 16.32
CA PRO A 260 6.99 -10.55 15.93
C PRO A 260 6.95 -10.73 14.41
N VAL A 261 8.08 -11.13 13.82
CA VAL A 261 8.15 -11.41 12.37
C VAL A 261 7.19 -12.53 11.97
N ASP A 262 7.10 -13.57 12.80
CA ASP A 262 6.15 -14.66 12.64
C ASP A 262 5.45 -14.88 13.99
N PRO A 263 4.12 -14.84 14.10
CA PRO A 263 3.44 -15.02 15.38
C PRO A 263 3.35 -16.50 15.82
N THR A 264 3.79 -17.47 15.00
CA THR A 264 3.61 -18.91 15.27
C THR A 264 4.30 -19.37 16.56
N PHE A 265 3.74 -20.39 17.21
CA PHE A 265 4.30 -20.89 18.47
C PHE A 265 5.68 -21.52 18.28
N MET A 266 5.87 -22.26 17.17
CA MET A 266 7.16 -22.84 16.80
C MET A 266 8.24 -21.78 16.75
N TYR A 267 7.98 -20.65 16.07
CA TYR A 267 8.93 -19.56 15.97
C TYR A 267 9.41 -19.01 17.33
N LYS A 268 8.52 -18.92 18.34
CA LYS A 268 8.90 -18.41 19.67
C LYS A 268 9.98 -19.26 20.35
N ASN A 269 10.00 -20.56 20.08
CA ASN A 269 10.94 -21.51 20.67
C ASN A 269 12.14 -21.77 19.75
N THR A 270 11.89 -21.83 18.44
CA THR A 270 12.87 -22.15 17.40
C THR A 270 12.83 -21.11 16.26
N PRO A 271 13.49 -19.94 16.44
CA PRO A 271 13.58 -18.90 15.42
C PRO A 271 14.19 -19.37 14.10
N THR A 272 14.95 -20.48 14.07
CA THR A 272 15.52 -21.02 12.82
C THR A 272 14.45 -21.38 11.79
N ILE A 273 13.21 -21.64 12.24
CA ILE A 273 12.08 -21.92 11.36
C ILE A 273 11.77 -20.77 10.40
N LEU A 274 12.19 -19.54 10.70
CA LEU A 274 12.03 -18.40 9.81
C LEU A 274 12.72 -18.61 8.46
N ALA A 275 13.84 -19.33 8.40
CA ALA A 275 14.50 -19.64 7.12
C ALA A 275 13.77 -20.74 6.33
N GLN A 276 12.98 -21.57 7.02
CA GLN A 276 12.26 -22.70 6.43
C GLN A 276 10.85 -22.31 5.96
N ARG A 277 10.24 -21.32 6.61
CA ARG A 277 8.89 -20.79 6.33
C ARG A 277 8.94 -19.45 5.63
N SER A 278 7.79 -18.96 5.21
CA SER A 278 7.66 -17.70 4.50
C SER A 278 6.27 -17.12 4.69
N GLY A 279 6.20 -15.79 4.76
CA GLY A 279 4.94 -15.06 4.59
C GLY A 279 4.51 -14.98 3.13
N VAL A 280 5.37 -15.33 2.18
CA VAL A 280 5.08 -15.33 0.74
C VAL A 280 5.55 -16.63 0.09
N PRO A 281 4.96 -17.79 0.45
CA PRO A 281 5.48 -19.09 0.07
C PRO A 281 5.47 -19.36 -1.45
N HIS A 282 4.62 -18.66 -2.21
CA HIS A 282 4.60 -18.72 -3.68
C HIS A 282 5.84 -18.07 -4.33
N MET A 283 6.59 -17.23 -3.60
CA MET A 283 7.80 -16.57 -4.10
C MET A 283 9.06 -17.33 -3.72
N VAL A 284 9.29 -17.45 -2.41
CA VAL A 284 10.52 -18.04 -1.85
C VAL A 284 10.31 -18.35 -0.36
N ARG A 285 11.02 -19.37 0.14
CA ARG A 285 11.17 -19.60 1.58
C ARG A 285 11.98 -18.47 2.23
N GLY A 286 11.83 -18.27 3.53
CA GLY A 286 12.62 -17.31 4.28
C GLY A 286 12.19 -15.85 4.18
N ARG A 287 11.11 -15.54 3.45
CA ARG A 287 10.74 -14.15 3.15
C ARG A 287 9.51 -13.70 3.90
N TYR A 288 9.63 -12.56 4.57
CA TYR A 288 8.55 -11.91 5.30
C TYR A 288 8.46 -10.45 4.89
N MET A 289 7.25 -9.94 4.75
CA MET A 289 6.99 -8.57 4.30
C MET A 289 6.12 -7.85 5.32
N PHE A 290 6.39 -6.56 5.51
CA PHE A 290 5.68 -5.72 6.47
C PHE A 290 5.42 -4.37 5.84
N ARG A 291 4.26 -3.79 6.14
CA ARG A 291 4.03 -2.36 5.98
C ARG A 291 4.42 -1.69 7.29
N VAL A 292 5.35 -0.73 7.22
CA VAL A 292 5.93 -0.05 8.38
C VAL A 292 5.73 1.44 8.19
N ASP A 293 4.53 1.92 8.52
CA ASP A 293 4.20 3.34 8.59
C ASP A 293 4.11 3.77 10.07
N ASP A 294 3.03 4.40 10.52
CA ASP A 294 2.79 4.68 11.94
C ASP A 294 2.64 3.40 12.78
N VAL A 295 2.19 2.31 12.14
CA VAL A 295 2.00 1.02 12.79
C VAL A 295 2.57 -0.09 11.92
N VAL A 296 3.33 -1.00 12.52
CA VAL A 296 3.84 -2.18 11.82
C VAL A 296 2.68 -3.16 11.59
N ARG A 297 2.35 -3.39 10.32
CA ARG A 297 1.35 -4.36 9.90
C ARG A 297 2.03 -5.53 9.19
N PRO A 298 1.90 -6.76 9.71
CA PRO A 298 2.33 -7.96 8.99
C PRO A 298 1.63 -8.04 7.63
N ALA A 299 2.39 -8.35 6.60
CA ALA A 299 1.87 -8.62 5.26
C ALA A 299 2.30 -10.02 4.81
N GLY A 300 1.77 -10.46 3.67
CA GLY A 300 1.85 -11.86 3.28
C GLY A 300 0.80 -12.69 4.01
N CYS A 301 1.03 -13.99 4.09
CA CYS A 301 0.13 -14.94 4.72
C CYS A 301 0.68 -15.48 6.05
N SER A 302 -0.23 -15.78 6.97
CA SER A 302 0.12 -16.42 8.24
C SER A 302 -0.99 -17.37 8.69
N ASN A 303 -0.63 -18.60 9.08
CA ASN A 303 -1.59 -19.61 9.55
C ASN A 303 -2.03 -19.44 11.01
N LYS A 304 -1.72 -18.31 11.65
CA LYS A 304 -2.21 -18.01 12.99
C LYS A 304 -3.41 -17.08 12.97
N THR A 305 -4.32 -17.39 13.89
CA THR A 305 -5.64 -16.81 14.00
C THR A 305 -5.63 -15.29 14.21
N GLY A 306 -6.53 -14.61 13.50
CA GLY A 306 -6.73 -13.17 13.61
C GLY A 306 -7.24 -12.76 14.98
N GLY A 307 -6.72 -11.63 15.47
CA GLY A 307 -7.06 -11.07 16.78
C GLY A 307 -5.90 -10.30 17.41
N THR A 308 -4.66 -10.71 17.14
CA THR A 308 -3.47 -9.97 17.59
C THR A 308 -3.13 -8.81 16.65
N TYR A 309 -3.26 -9.01 15.34
CA TYR A 309 -3.03 -7.99 14.32
C TYR A 309 -4.20 -7.99 13.32
N PRO A 310 -4.70 -6.81 12.90
CA PRO A 310 -5.71 -6.74 11.87
C PRO A 310 -5.14 -7.19 10.53
N MET A 311 -5.95 -7.84 9.70
CA MET A 311 -5.59 -8.17 8.32
C MET A 311 -5.30 -6.88 7.53
N LEU A 312 -4.39 -6.96 6.56
CA LEU A 312 -4.13 -5.85 5.65
C LEU A 312 -5.16 -5.86 4.52
N ILE A 313 -5.87 -4.75 4.35
CA ILE A 313 -6.90 -4.57 3.31
C ILE A 313 -6.55 -3.34 2.49
N TYR A 314 -6.63 -3.46 1.17
CA TYR A 314 -6.46 -2.33 0.26
C TYR A 314 -7.44 -2.39 -0.93
N PRO A 315 -8.13 -1.29 -1.26
CA PRO A 315 -8.21 -0.07 -0.46
C PRO A 315 -8.94 -0.33 0.87
N ASN A 316 -8.53 0.39 1.91
CA ASN A 316 -9.18 0.32 3.23
C ASN A 316 -10.37 1.30 3.35
N ILE A 317 -10.60 2.10 2.31
CA ILE A 317 -11.77 2.98 2.14
C ILE A 317 -12.49 2.49 0.89
N ALA A 318 -13.79 2.21 1.00
CA ALA A 318 -14.59 1.68 -0.09
C ALA A 318 -15.90 2.45 -0.21
N ASN A 319 -16.45 2.52 -1.43
CA ASN A 319 -17.74 3.13 -1.66
C ASN A 319 -18.90 2.23 -1.20
N MET A 320 -19.90 2.87 -0.61
CA MET A 320 -21.22 2.33 -0.30
C MET A 320 -21.98 1.73 -1.49
N LEU A 321 -21.79 2.23 -2.72
CA LEU A 321 -22.45 1.65 -3.91
C LEU A 321 -21.95 0.25 -4.30
N GLY A 322 -20.95 -0.29 -3.59
CA GLY A 322 -20.37 -1.59 -3.88
C GLY A 322 -19.71 -1.63 -5.25
N GLU A 323 -19.65 -2.83 -5.85
CA GLU A 323 -19.11 -3.08 -7.20
C GLU A 323 -17.63 -2.68 -7.36
N THR A 324 -16.96 -2.52 -6.22
CA THR A 324 -15.52 -2.32 -6.05
C THR A 324 -14.91 -3.60 -5.49
N SER A 325 -13.62 -3.78 -5.72
CA SER A 325 -12.86 -4.91 -5.21
C SER A 325 -11.82 -4.46 -4.20
N VAL A 326 -11.60 -5.28 -3.17
CA VAL A 326 -10.54 -5.09 -2.18
C VAL A 326 -9.62 -6.29 -2.18
N ASP A 327 -8.32 -6.03 -2.10
CA ASP A 327 -7.29 -7.05 -1.94
C ASP A 327 -6.96 -7.21 -0.45
N VAL A 328 -6.83 -8.46 0.01
CA VAL A 328 -6.62 -8.80 1.42
C VAL A 328 -5.42 -9.73 1.61
N ASN A 329 -4.63 -9.47 2.65
CA ASN A 329 -3.65 -10.41 3.20
C ASN A 329 -4.18 -11.00 4.51
N ALA A 330 -4.24 -12.33 4.61
CA ALA A 330 -4.77 -13.02 5.80
C ALA A 330 -4.05 -14.37 6.02
N LEU A 331 -4.80 -15.48 6.06
CA LEU A 331 -4.22 -16.82 6.07
C LEU A 331 -3.52 -17.17 4.76
N CYS A 332 -2.71 -18.23 4.79
CA CYS A 332 -2.17 -18.78 3.56
C CYS A 332 -3.29 -19.43 2.76
N LEU A 333 -3.52 -18.88 1.58
CA LEU A 333 -4.65 -19.19 0.72
C LEU A 333 -4.34 -20.41 -0.14
N ASP A 334 -5.36 -21.24 -0.33
CA ASP A 334 -5.36 -22.33 -1.29
C ASP A 334 -6.37 -22.04 -2.41
N ARG A 335 -5.92 -22.14 -3.66
CA ARG A 335 -6.78 -21.94 -4.85
C ARG A 335 -7.89 -22.99 -4.96
N SER A 336 -7.76 -24.14 -4.29
CA SER A 336 -8.79 -25.18 -4.27
C SER A 336 -9.99 -24.82 -3.38
N GLN A 337 -9.83 -23.87 -2.46
CA GLN A 337 -10.85 -23.47 -1.50
C GLN A 337 -11.51 -22.14 -1.91
N THR A 338 -12.78 -21.99 -1.54
CA THR A 338 -13.48 -20.72 -1.67
C THR A 338 -13.39 -19.92 -0.38
N TYR A 339 -13.17 -18.62 -0.50
CA TYR A 339 -13.07 -17.71 0.63
C TYR A 339 -14.16 -16.65 0.56
N VAL A 340 -14.60 -16.22 1.74
CA VAL A 340 -15.61 -15.17 1.89
C VAL A 340 -15.14 -14.11 2.86
N LEU A 341 -15.49 -12.86 2.56
CA LEU A 341 -15.31 -11.73 3.45
C LEU A 341 -16.68 -11.30 3.99
N MET A 342 -16.92 -11.55 5.28
CA MET A 342 -18.16 -11.19 5.95
C MET A 342 -18.07 -9.77 6.52
N ILE A 343 -19.01 -8.91 6.17
CA ILE A 343 -19.09 -7.52 6.64
C ILE A 343 -20.13 -7.45 7.77
N GLU A 344 -19.70 -7.06 8.97
CA GLU A 344 -20.54 -7.02 10.19
C GLU A 344 -21.31 -8.33 10.45
N GLN A 345 -20.81 -9.48 9.96
CA GLN A 345 -21.47 -10.78 10.00
C GLN A 345 -22.85 -10.84 9.32
N ARG A 346 -23.23 -9.82 8.53
CA ARG A 346 -24.54 -9.71 7.88
C ARG A 346 -24.47 -9.93 6.37
N GLN A 347 -23.50 -9.30 5.73
CA GLN A 347 -23.32 -9.40 4.28
C GLN A 347 -22.04 -10.15 3.97
N THR A 348 -22.01 -10.85 2.84
CA THR A 348 -20.86 -11.63 2.38
C THR A 348 -20.40 -11.13 1.01
N ALA A 349 -19.08 -10.94 0.90
CA ALA A 349 -18.39 -10.67 -0.35
C ALA A 349 -17.69 -11.96 -0.81
N SER A 350 -17.86 -12.31 -2.08
CA SER A 350 -17.13 -13.43 -2.69
C SER A 350 -15.69 -13.02 -2.98
N CYS A 351 -14.74 -13.93 -2.70
CA CYS A 351 -13.32 -13.67 -2.91
C CYS A 351 -12.70 -14.66 -3.90
N THR A 352 -11.83 -14.13 -4.77
CA THR A 352 -11.01 -14.89 -5.72
C THR A 352 -9.57 -14.92 -5.20
N VAL A 353 -8.95 -16.11 -5.19
CA VAL A 353 -7.57 -16.26 -4.74
C VAL A 353 -6.64 -15.88 -5.89
N ILE A 354 -5.82 -14.85 -5.71
CA ILE A 354 -4.83 -14.45 -6.71
C ILE A 354 -3.57 -15.29 -6.53
N ASN A 355 -3.02 -15.34 -5.32
CA ASN A 355 -1.88 -16.18 -4.98
C ASN A 355 -2.00 -16.67 -3.53
N SER A 356 -0.98 -17.35 -2.99
CA SER A 356 -1.05 -17.90 -1.64
C SER A 356 -1.11 -16.84 -0.52
N ALA A 357 -0.89 -15.55 -0.85
CA ALA A 357 -0.87 -14.44 0.10
C ALA A 357 -1.99 -13.41 -0.10
N ILE A 358 -2.54 -13.28 -1.31
CA ILE A 358 -3.50 -12.24 -1.68
C ILE A 358 -4.79 -12.87 -2.23
N ALA A 359 -5.93 -12.47 -1.66
CA ALA A 359 -7.26 -12.70 -2.22
C ALA A 359 -7.90 -11.37 -2.60
N ARG A 360 -8.68 -11.36 -3.68
CA ARG A 360 -9.49 -10.23 -4.13
C ARG A 360 -10.96 -10.48 -3.84
N CYS A 361 -11.55 -9.66 -2.99
CA CYS A 361 -12.95 -9.75 -2.58
C CYS A 361 -13.80 -8.69 -3.28
N HIS A 362 -14.95 -9.10 -3.83
CA HIS A 362 -15.89 -8.21 -4.51
C HIS A 362 -16.94 -7.71 -3.53
N LEU A 363 -16.92 -6.41 -3.23
CA LEU A 363 -17.78 -5.82 -2.21
C LEU A 363 -19.23 -5.67 -2.70
N PRO A 364 -20.22 -6.10 -1.89
CA PRO A 364 -21.62 -5.83 -2.14
C PRO A 364 -21.97 -4.36 -1.84
N LYS A 365 -23.21 -3.97 -2.13
CA LYS A 365 -23.73 -2.64 -1.79
C LYS A 365 -24.00 -2.54 -0.29
N ILE A 366 -23.39 -1.54 0.35
CA ILE A 366 -23.52 -1.25 1.77
C ILE A 366 -24.11 0.14 1.92
N TYR A 367 -25.37 0.23 2.38
CA TYR A 367 -26.08 1.51 2.48
C TYR A 367 -25.79 2.30 3.76
N ASP A 368 -24.94 1.78 4.64
CA ASP A 368 -24.52 2.44 5.87
C ASP A 368 -23.06 2.90 5.77
N TRP A 369 -22.82 4.19 5.99
CA TRP A 369 -21.47 4.76 6.03
C TRP A 369 -20.81 4.50 7.38
N GLY A 370 -19.48 4.47 7.40
CA GLY A 370 -18.68 4.31 8.62
C GLY A 370 -17.73 3.11 8.59
N THR A 371 -16.99 2.94 9.68
CA THR A 371 -16.05 1.82 9.84
C THR A 371 -16.83 0.53 10.09
N LYS A 372 -16.60 -0.47 9.24
CA LYS A 372 -17.21 -1.79 9.32
C LYS A 372 -16.14 -2.83 9.63
N THR A 373 -16.41 -3.66 10.62
CA THR A 373 -15.55 -4.82 10.93
C THR A 373 -15.82 -5.91 9.91
N VAL A 374 -14.75 -6.45 9.33
CA VAL A 374 -14.82 -7.54 8.35
C VAL A 374 -14.11 -8.79 8.87
N TYR A 375 -14.66 -9.94 8.50
CA TYR A 375 -14.18 -11.26 8.89
C TYR A 375 -13.86 -12.08 7.64
N PHE A 376 -12.61 -12.52 7.51
CA PHE A 376 -12.17 -13.32 6.36
C PHE A 376 -11.95 -14.76 6.78
N GLN A 377 -12.59 -15.69 6.07
CA GLN A 377 -12.56 -17.12 6.40
C GLN A 377 -12.84 -17.98 5.16
N PRO A 378 -12.39 -19.25 5.14
CA PRO A 378 -12.82 -20.22 4.13
C PRO A 378 -14.33 -20.48 4.25
N GLN A 379 -15.01 -20.65 3.12
CA GLN A 379 -16.45 -20.91 3.06
C GLN A 379 -16.80 -22.33 3.52
N SER A 380 -15.87 -23.27 3.38
CA SER A 380 -16.02 -24.68 3.76
C SER A 380 -15.88 -24.95 5.27
N GLY A 381 -15.75 -23.91 6.10
CA GLY A 381 -15.63 -24.05 7.54
C GLY A 381 -16.95 -24.47 8.18
N SER A 382 -17.07 -25.75 8.55
CA SER A 382 -17.97 -26.18 9.62
C SER A 382 -17.73 -25.30 10.84
N HIS A 383 -18.79 -24.73 11.40
CA HIS A 383 -18.78 -23.98 12.65
C HIS A 383 -17.99 -24.72 13.75
N GLN A 384 -16.68 -24.45 13.95
CA GLN A 384 -16.03 -24.46 15.29
C GLN A 384 -14.51 -24.21 15.40
N GLU A 385 -13.66 -24.25 14.36
CA GLU A 385 -12.20 -24.23 14.63
C GLU A 385 -11.34 -23.17 13.91
N ASP A 386 -11.79 -22.59 12.79
CA ASP A 386 -11.05 -21.51 12.14
C ASP A 386 -11.51 -20.15 12.70
N LYS A 387 -10.69 -19.54 13.58
CA LYS A 387 -10.95 -18.16 14.00
C LYS A 387 -10.76 -17.24 12.79
N ALA A 388 -11.84 -16.60 12.35
CA ALA A 388 -11.82 -15.68 11.23
C ALA A 388 -10.77 -14.56 11.43
N PHE A 389 -10.08 -14.19 10.36
CA PHE A 389 -9.21 -13.03 10.37
C PHE A 389 -10.07 -11.78 10.46
N VAL A 390 -9.65 -10.80 11.28
CA VAL A 390 -10.43 -9.57 11.51
C VAL A 390 -9.74 -8.38 10.85
N GLY A 391 -10.51 -7.54 10.19
CA GLY A 391 -10.04 -6.30 9.57
C GLY A 391 -11.11 -5.21 9.61
N TYR A 392 -10.78 -4.05 9.05
CA TYR A 392 -11.66 -2.90 9.05
C TYR A 392 -11.67 -2.24 7.67
N ILE A 393 -12.88 -1.93 7.18
CA ILE A 393 -13.09 -1.17 5.95
C ILE A 393 -13.95 0.04 6.30
N TYR A 394 -13.54 1.23 5.84
CA TYR A 394 -14.32 2.45 6.01
C TYR A 394 -15.21 2.66 4.78
N PHE A 395 -16.52 2.50 4.94
CA PHE A 395 -17.48 2.74 3.87
C PHE A 395 -17.85 4.21 3.79
N VAL A 396 -17.66 4.79 2.61
CA VAL A 396 -17.92 6.21 2.34
C VAL A 396 -18.96 6.39 1.26
N PRO A 397 -19.71 7.51 1.29
CA PRO A 397 -20.48 7.92 0.13
C PRO A 397 -19.55 8.15 -1.08
N PRO A 398 -20.06 8.00 -2.31
CA PRO A 398 -19.29 8.21 -3.54
C PRO A 398 -18.55 9.56 -3.64
N THR A 399 -19.04 10.58 -2.93
CA THR A 399 -18.45 11.92 -2.83
C THR A 399 -17.04 11.91 -2.27
N LEU A 400 -16.76 11.01 -1.33
CA LEU A 400 -15.54 10.95 -0.53
C LEU A 400 -14.64 9.77 -0.91
N ASP A 401 -15.00 8.98 -1.94
CA ASP A 401 -14.15 7.87 -2.38
C ASP A 401 -12.84 8.40 -2.99
N PRO A 402 -11.67 8.06 -2.40
CA PRO A 402 -10.37 8.43 -2.96
C PRO A 402 -10.09 7.77 -4.32
N MET A 403 -10.75 6.66 -4.65
CA MET A 403 -10.63 5.92 -5.91
C MET A 403 -11.76 6.26 -6.90
N ARG A 404 -12.17 7.53 -6.96
CA ARG A 404 -13.16 8.01 -7.93
C ARG A 404 -12.55 8.33 -9.29
N LEU A 405 -13.38 8.26 -10.34
CA LEU A 405 -13.04 8.83 -11.65
C LEU A 405 -13.15 10.36 -11.57
N ASP A 406 -12.08 11.06 -11.92
CA ASP A 406 -12.09 12.53 -11.97
C ASP A 406 -12.49 13.01 -13.38
N ILE A 407 -13.43 13.95 -13.40
CA ILE A 407 -14.09 14.53 -14.58
C ILE A 407 -14.01 16.07 -14.56
N GLY A 408 -13.21 16.64 -13.66
CA GLY A 408 -13.13 18.08 -13.45
C GLY A 408 -14.41 18.66 -12.85
N ASN A 409 -14.77 19.88 -13.25
CA ASN A 409 -15.89 20.61 -12.68
C ASN A 409 -17.24 20.11 -13.21
N VAL A 410 -17.86 19.23 -12.44
CA VAL A 410 -19.22 18.70 -12.63
C VAL A 410 -20.27 19.78 -12.92
N TYR A 411 -20.21 20.94 -12.27
CA TYR A 411 -21.24 21.97 -12.44
C TYR A 411 -21.29 22.54 -13.85
N GLU A 412 -20.20 22.46 -14.61
CA GLU A 412 -20.18 22.89 -16.02
C GLU A 412 -21.04 21.99 -16.91
N TRP A 413 -21.25 20.72 -16.53
CA TRP A 413 -22.04 19.74 -17.29
C TRP A 413 -23.54 20.09 -17.30
N PHE A 414 -24.03 20.68 -16.22
CA PHE A 414 -25.46 21.00 -16.06
C PHE A 414 -25.80 22.46 -16.37
N ARG A 415 -24.82 23.29 -16.76
CA ARG A 415 -25.11 24.65 -17.23
C ARG A 415 -25.90 24.60 -18.54
N ASN A 416 -26.88 25.49 -18.66
CA ASN A 416 -27.65 25.67 -19.88
C ASN A 416 -27.46 27.10 -20.41
N PRO A 417 -26.91 27.32 -21.62
CA PRO A 417 -26.39 26.32 -22.55
C PRO A 417 -25.11 25.64 -22.05
N ILE A 418 -24.80 24.46 -22.59
CA ILE A 418 -23.56 23.74 -22.29
C ILE A 418 -22.39 24.57 -22.81
N LEU A 419 -21.48 25.00 -21.92
CA LEU A 419 -20.36 25.88 -22.27
C LEU A 419 -19.16 25.12 -22.83
N LYS A 420 -18.96 23.87 -22.39
CA LYS A 420 -17.88 22.99 -22.85
C LYS A 420 -18.45 21.63 -23.21
N THR A 421 -18.18 21.22 -24.44
CA THR A 421 -18.69 19.98 -25.03
C THR A 421 -17.66 18.86 -24.95
N VAL A 422 -16.40 19.22 -24.68
CA VAL A 422 -15.27 18.33 -24.49
C VAL A 422 -14.77 18.45 -23.07
N ILE A 423 -14.77 17.33 -22.35
CA ILE A 423 -14.49 17.30 -20.91
C ILE A 423 -13.33 16.34 -20.63
N PRO A 424 -12.33 16.74 -19.83
CA PRO A 424 -11.22 15.86 -19.47
C PRO A 424 -11.68 14.80 -18.47
N ILE A 425 -11.09 13.62 -18.59
CA ILE A 425 -11.17 12.54 -17.60
C ILE A 425 -9.80 12.06 -17.22
N THR A 426 -9.61 11.74 -15.95
CA THR A 426 -8.33 11.27 -15.45
C THR A 426 -8.49 10.04 -14.55
N TRP A 427 -7.59 9.07 -14.73
CA TRP A 427 -7.52 7.86 -13.90
C TRP A 427 -6.09 7.35 -13.81
N TYR A 428 -5.84 6.45 -12.86
CA TYR A 428 -4.57 5.73 -12.78
C TYR A 428 -4.69 4.36 -13.47
N PRO A 429 -3.85 4.04 -14.47
CA PRO A 429 -3.91 2.76 -15.17
C PRO A 429 -3.84 1.51 -14.29
N ARG A 430 -3.13 1.59 -13.17
CA ARG A 430 -2.98 0.49 -12.19
C ARG A 430 -4.29 0.05 -11.52
N ASN A 431 -5.33 0.89 -11.56
CA ASN A 431 -6.61 0.58 -10.92
C ASN A 431 -7.44 -0.43 -11.73
N PHE A 432 -7.02 -0.76 -12.96
CA PHE A 432 -7.74 -1.65 -13.85
C PHE A 432 -6.87 -2.84 -14.21
N THR A 433 -7.36 -4.04 -13.91
CA THR A 433 -6.76 -5.31 -14.34
C THR A 433 -7.69 -6.00 -15.34
N ASN A 434 -7.11 -6.73 -16.29
CA ASN A 434 -7.88 -7.45 -17.30
C ASN A 434 -8.72 -8.56 -16.63
N PRO A 435 -10.06 -8.51 -16.71
CA PRO A 435 -10.92 -9.53 -16.12
C PRO A 435 -10.91 -10.86 -16.89
N ASP A 436 -10.53 -10.85 -18.17
CA ASP A 436 -10.48 -12.06 -19.02
C ASP A 436 -9.23 -12.90 -18.75
N LEU A 437 -8.22 -12.32 -18.08
CA LEU A 437 -7.04 -13.04 -17.63
C LEU A 437 -7.38 -13.79 -16.35
N ASP A 438 -7.47 -15.12 -16.44
CA ASP A 438 -7.81 -15.97 -15.31
C ASP A 438 -6.62 -16.04 -14.33
N TYR A 439 -6.76 -15.48 -13.13
CA TYR A 439 -5.78 -15.61 -12.05
C TYR A 439 -5.57 -17.07 -11.62
N LYS A 440 -6.45 -18.01 -12.03
CA LYS A 440 -6.23 -19.45 -11.83
C LYS A 440 -5.05 -19.98 -12.65
N ASP A 441 -4.66 -19.32 -13.74
CA ASP A 441 -3.45 -19.67 -14.46
C ASP A 441 -2.22 -19.27 -13.63
N TYR A 442 -1.41 -20.25 -13.26
CA TYR A 442 -0.19 -20.08 -12.46
C TYR A 442 0.86 -19.17 -13.13
N ASN A 443 0.68 -18.85 -14.40
CA ASN A 443 1.62 -18.10 -15.21
C ASN A 443 1.43 -16.58 -15.14
N ILE A 444 0.28 -16.09 -14.64
CA ILE A 444 -0.04 -14.66 -14.62
C ILE A 444 0.30 -14.08 -13.25
N ARG A 445 1.19 -13.08 -13.23
CA ARG A 445 1.63 -12.39 -12.00
C ARG A 445 1.00 -11.01 -11.91
N ILE A 446 0.75 -10.52 -10.69
CA ILE A 446 0.22 -9.17 -10.45
C ILE A 446 1.17 -8.12 -11.03
N SER A 447 2.46 -8.39 -10.98
CA SER A 447 3.51 -7.51 -11.50
C SER A 447 3.54 -7.40 -13.03
N ASP A 448 2.91 -8.31 -13.78
CA ASP A 448 3.01 -8.36 -15.24
C ASP A 448 2.29 -7.20 -15.94
N ASN A 449 2.92 -6.63 -16.97
CA ASN A 449 2.35 -5.50 -17.72
C ASN A 449 1.09 -5.88 -18.51
N GLN A 450 1.01 -7.13 -18.97
CA GLN A 450 -0.14 -7.61 -19.75
C GLN A 450 -1.44 -7.56 -18.93
N LEU A 451 -1.34 -7.72 -17.60
CA LEU A 451 -2.49 -7.64 -16.70
C LEU A 451 -3.19 -6.27 -16.75
N TYR A 452 -2.44 -5.21 -17.01
CA TYR A 452 -2.96 -3.84 -17.08
C TYR A 452 -3.30 -3.39 -18.50
N SER A 453 -3.10 -4.27 -19.49
CA SER A 453 -3.50 -4.05 -20.88
C SER A 453 -4.99 -4.30 -21.03
N VAL A 454 -5.78 -3.26 -20.72
CA VAL A 454 -7.26 -3.36 -20.68
C VAL A 454 -7.87 -2.29 -21.57
N GLN A 455 -8.95 -2.65 -22.26
CA GLN A 455 -9.81 -1.68 -22.93
C GLN A 455 -10.90 -1.23 -21.94
N LEU A 456 -11.03 0.07 -21.75
CA LEU A 456 -11.93 0.66 -20.77
C LEU A 456 -13.11 1.35 -21.46
N GLY A 457 -14.33 1.00 -21.07
CA GLY A 457 -15.55 1.65 -21.51
C GLY A 457 -16.00 2.69 -20.50
N LEU A 458 -16.40 3.87 -20.98
CA LEU A 458 -17.07 4.87 -20.16
C LEU A 458 -18.59 4.71 -20.32
N TYR A 459 -19.23 4.22 -19.26
CA TYR A 459 -20.65 3.90 -19.21
C TYR A 459 -21.45 4.98 -18.50
N VAL A 460 -22.67 5.25 -18.99
CA VAL A 460 -23.68 6.06 -18.29
C VAL A 460 -24.58 5.14 -17.49
N ILE A 461 -24.62 5.34 -16.18
CA ILE A 461 -25.50 4.58 -15.28
C ILE A 461 -26.72 5.44 -14.96
N GLY A 462 -27.88 4.92 -15.34
CA GLY A 462 -29.19 5.46 -14.99
C GLY A 462 -29.62 4.99 -13.61
N TYR A 463 -30.37 5.84 -12.93
CA TYR A 463 -30.95 5.57 -11.62
C TYR A 463 -32.47 5.72 -11.68
N ARG A 464 -33.20 4.75 -11.14
CA ARG A 464 -34.65 4.85 -10.89
C ARG A 464 -34.99 4.27 -9.53
N GLU A 465 -36.09 4.72 -8.95
CA GLU A 465 -36.62 4.18 -7.71
C GLU A 465 -37.79 3.26 -8.03
N ALA A 466 -37.70 2.00 -7.63
CA ALA A 466 -38.82 1.07 -7.69
C ALA A 466 -39.41 0.92 -6.28
N ALA A 467 -40.73 0.99 -6.17
CA ALA A 467 -41.42 0.62 -4.94
C ALA A 467 -41.26 -0.89 -4.74
N ASP A 468 -40.72 -1.29 -3.60
CA ASP A 468 -40.71 -2.69 -3.20
C ASP A 468 -41.70 -2.90 -2.05
N ASP A 469 -42.79 -3.60 -2.38
CA ASP A 469 -43.88 -3.89 -1.45
C ASP A 469 -43.45 -4.81 -0.30
N GLN A 470 -42.37 -5.60 -0.46
CA GLN A 470 -41.88 -6.49 0.60
C GLN A 470 -41.15 -5.72 1.71
N ILE A 471 -40.36 -4.70 1.35
CA ILE A 471 -39.59 -3.90 2.32
C ILE A 471 -40.32 -2.60 2.69
N LYS A 472 -41.42 -2.25 1.99
CA LYS A 472 -42.15 -0.97 2.13
C LYS A 472 -41.20 0.24 2.04
N LYS A 473 -40.17 0.13 1.21
CA LYS A 473 -39.17 1.19 0.95
C LYS A 473 -38.87 1.22 -0.55
N PHE A 474 -38.50 2.39 -1.03
CA PHE A 474 -37.96 2.55 -2.38
C PHE A 474 -36.61 1.85 -2.47
N ARG A 475 -36.46 0.95 -3.44
CA ARG A 475 -35.17 0.34 -3.76
C ARG A 475 -34.54 1.09 -4.93
N PRO A 476 -33.28 1.53 -4.79
CA PRO A 476 -32.55 2.13 -5.90
C PRO A 476 -32.20 1.06 -6.94
N GLU A 477 -32.66 1.24 -8.17
CA GLU A 477 -32.28 0.42 -9.32
C GLU A 477 -31.30 1.18 -10.21
N HIS A 478 -30.14 0.59 -10.42
CA HIS A 478 -29.08 1.12 -11.28
C HIS A 478 -28.97 0.27 -12.54
N ARG A 479 -28.92 0.91 -13.71
CA ARG A 479 -28.81 0.23 -15.01
C ARG A 479 -27.85 0.96 -15.93
N VAL A 480 -27.09 0.20 -16.72
CA VAL A 480 -26.26 0.74 -17.79
C VAL A 480 -27.16 1.21 -18.94
N LEU A 481 -27.12 2.48 -19.31
CA LEU A 481 -27.93 3.05 -20.40
C LEU A 481 -27.17 3.01 -21.74
N CYS A 482 -25.93 3.51 -21.75
CA CYS A 482 -25.08 3.58 -22.93
C CYS A 482 -23.59 3.62 -22.56
N ARG A 483 -22.72 3.36 -23.55
CA ARG A 483 -21.28 3.63 -23.53
C ARG A 483 -21.00 4.85 -24.39
N LEU A 484 -20.32 5.84 -23.80
CA LEU A 484 -20.00 7.11 -24.47
C LEU A 484 -18.75 6.99 -25.33
N ALA A 485 -17.72 6.35 -24.79
CA ALA A 485 -16.43 6.19 -25.44
C ALA A 485 -15.67 4.99 -24.87
N THR A 486 -14.69 4.54 -25.63
CA THR A 486 -13.78 3.47 -25.26
C THR A 486 -12.34 3.96 -25.32
N TYR A 487 -11.55 3.60 -24.31
CA TYR A 487 -10.18 4.03 -24.13
C TYR A 487 -9.25 2.82 -23.96
N THR A 488 -7.99 2.97 -24.38
CA THR A 488 -6.96 1.95 -24.14
C THR A 488 -6.14 2.35 -22.92
N ASN A 489 -6.03 1.43 -21.96
CA ASN A 489 -5.23 1.65 -20.77
C ASN A 489 -3.74 1.58 -21.10
N ARG A 490 -2.97 2.60 -20.71
CA ARG A 490 -1.50 2.60 -20.90
C ARG A 490 -0.85 1.63 -19.91
N ASN A 491 -0.42 0.48 -20.42
CA ASN A 491 0.10 -0.63 -19.61
C ASN A 491 1.59 -0.54 -19.26
N SER A 492 2.33 0.45 -19.77
CA SER A 492 3.76 0.57 -19.51
C SER A 492 4.03 0.94 -18.03
N PRO A 493 5.13 0.46 -17.43
CA PRO A 493 5.45 0.70 -16.02
C PRO A 493 5.44 2.18 -15.62
N ASP A 494 5.90 3.07 -16.50
CA ASP A 494 5.96 4.52 -16.24
C ASP A 494 4.58 5.16 -16.08
N TYR A 495 3.57 4.66 -16.80
CA TYR A 495 2.20 5.17 -16.76
C TYR A 495 1.39 4.59 -15.60
N ARG A 496 1.88 3.55 -14.89
CA ARG A 496 1.21 3.06 -13.68
C ARG A 496 1.18 4.09 -12.56
N TRP A 497 2.17 4.99 -12.56
CA TRP A 497 2.41 5.98 -11.50
C TRP A 497 1.96 7.39 -11.87
N LYS A 498 1.58 7.62 -13.13
CA LYS A 498 1.09 8.90 -13.63
C LYS A 498 -0.39 8.77 -13.97
N PRO A 499 -1.21 9.80 -13.70
CA PRO A 499 -2.58 9.78 -14.19
C PRO A 499 -2.58 9.79 -15.72
N GLN A 500 -3.42 8.96 -16.32
CA GLN A 500 -3.76 9.02 -17.74
C GLN A 500 -4.92 10.00 -17.89
N GLU A 501 -4.75 10.97 -18.80
CA GLU A 501 -5.76 11.99 -19.09
C GLU A 501 -6.28 11.78 -20.51
N GLU A 502 -7.60 11.67 -20.65
CA GLU A 502 -8.28 11.59 -21.94
C GLU A 502 -9.44 12.60 -21.99
N LYS A 503 -10.09 12.73 -23.14
CA LYS A 503 -11.22 13.65 -23.34
C LYS A 503 -12.45 12.90 -23.81
N ILE A 504 -13.63 13.36 -23.39
CA ILE A 504 -14.94 12.85 -23.84
C ILE A 504 -15.65 13.93 -24.63
N ASN A 505 -16.29 13.56 -25.72
CA ASN A 505 -17.25 14.41 -26.44
C ASN A 505 -18.68 14.06 -26.02
N LEU A 506 -19.41 15.02 -25.44
CA LEU A 506 -20.76 14.79 -24.94
C LEU A 506 -21.83 14.60 -26.03
N TYR A 507 -21.55 14.94 -27.30
CA TYR A 507 -22.52 14.78 -28.40
C TYR A 507 -22.54 13.40 -29.03
N GLN A 508 -21.63 12.52 -28.64
CA GLN A 508 -21.48 11.22 -29.25
C GLN A 508 -21.77 10.12 -28.24
N VAL A 509 -22.64 9.20 -28.65
CA VAL A 509 -22.83 7.92 -27.96
C VAL A 509 -22.27 6.84 -28.86
N GLU A 510 -21.34 6.06 -28.33
CA GLU A 510 -20.71 4.96 -29.07
C GLU A 510 -21.67 3.77 -29.20
N LYS A 511 -22.28 3.34 -28.09
CA LYS A 511 -23.17 2.17 -28.06
C LYS A 511 -24.31 2.36 -27.06
N TRP A 512 -25.53 1.98 -27.43
CA TRP A 512 -26.69 1.93 -26.53
C TRP A 512 -26.90 0.50 -26.02
N TYR A 513 -27.27 0.36 -24.73
CA TYR A 513 -27.63 -0.92 -24.10
C TYR A 513 -29.14 -1.03 -23.80
N LEU A 514 -29.91 -0.09 -24.35
CA LEU A 514 -31.37 -0.05 -24.33
C LEU A 514 -31.88 -0.37 -25.73
N THR A 515 -32.98 -1.12 -25.81
CA THR A 515 -33.70 -1.31 -27.07
C THR A 515 -34.31 0.00 -27.57
N ASP A 516 -34.66 0.09 -28.86
CA ASP A 516 -35.33 1.27 -29.44
C ASP A 516 -36.62 1.66 -28.69
N TRP A 517 -37.38 0.65 -28.26
CA TRP A 517 -38.59 0.85 -27.47
C TRP A 517 -38.26 1.40 -26.08
N GLU A 518 -37.25 0.84 -25.40
CA GLU A 518 -36.81 1.33 -24.09
C GLU A 518 -36.28 2.77 -24.17
N ARG A 519 -35.56 3.12 -25.24
CA ARG A 519 -35.08 4.49 -25.47
C ARG A 519 -36.23 5.49 -25.60
N THR A 520 -37.30 5.09 -26.27
CA THR A 520 -38.45 5.97 -26.50
C THR A 520 -39.37 6.08 -25.28
N ASN A 521 -39.57 4.98 -24.54
CA ASN A 521 -40.60 4.89 -23.51
C ASN A 521 -40.05 4.91 -22.07
N THR A 522 -38.86 4.35 -21.85
CA THR A 522 -38.34 4.12 -20.50
C THR A 522 -37.17 5.04 -20.14
N LEU A 523 -36.45 5.58 -21.12
CA LEU A 523 -35.26 6.43 -20.87
C LEU A 523 -35.60 7.63 -19.99
N TYR A 524 -36.73 8.29 -20.24
CA TYR A 524 -37.19 9.45 -19.46
C TYR A 524 -37.58 9.13 -18.02
N SER A 525 -37.75 7.85 -17.67
CA SER A 525 -37.98 7.42 -16.28
C SER A 525 -36.68 7.34 -15.46
N TYR A 526 -35.52 7.25 -16.13
CA TYR A 526 -34.23 7.22 -15.46
C TYR A 526 -33.74 8.65 -15.19
N ARG A 527 -33.29 8.88 -13.96
CA ARG A 527 -32.44 10.02 -13.63
C ARG A 527 -31.00 9.68 -13.98
N PHE A 528 -30.22 10.69 -14.32
CA PHE A 528 -28.78 10.52 -14.44
C PHE A 528 -28.19 10.12 -13.08
N GLY A 529 -27.59 8.93 -13.02
CA GLY A 529 -26.92 8.44 -11.82
C GLY A 529 -25.49 8.97 -11.77
N TYR A 530 -24.60 8.30 -12.50
CA TYR A 530 -23.17 8.61 -12.56
C TYR A 530 -22.55 7.96 -13.81
N LEU A 531 -21.33 8.38 -14.16
CA LEU A 531 -20.50 7.68 -15.13
C LEU A 531 -19.65 6.61 -14.45
N LYS A 532 -19.36 5.54 -15.18
CA LYS A 532 -18.52 4.44 -14.71
C LYS A 532 -17.47 4.11 -15.76
N LEU A 533 -16.20 4.17 -15.40
CA LEU A 533 -15.11 3.67 -16.22
C LEU A 533 -14.79 2.24 -15.77
N ALA A 534 -14.97 1.28 -16.67
CA ALA A 534 -14.79 -0.14 -16.36
C ALA A 534 -14.19 -0.92 -17.54
N PRO A 535 -13.52 -2.07 -17.31
CA PRO A 535 -13.06 -2.95 -18.37
C PRO A 535 -14.20 -3.40 -19.29
N VAL A 536 -13.98 -3.35 -20.61
CA VAL A 536 -14.85 -3.96 -21.61
C VAL A 536 -14.44 -5.42 -21.76
N THR A 537 -15.39 -6.34 -21.55
CA THR A 537 -15.16 -7.78 -21.78
C THR A 537 -15.59 -8.18 -23.19
N ALA A 538 -14.98 -9.24 -23.74
CA ALA A 538 -15.30 -9.72 -25.09
C ALA A 538 -16.81 -10.07 -25.27
N ASN A 539 -17.46 -10.51 -24.19
CA ASN A 539 -18.89 -10.84 -24.19
C ASN A 539 -19.79 -9.59 -24.21
N GLU A 540 -19.31 -8.43 -23.77
CA GLU A 540 -20.08 -7.17 -23.74
C GLU A 540 -20.15 -6.47 -25.09
N ASP A 541 -19.14 -6.63 -25.94
CA ASP A 541 -19.17 -6.04 -27.27
C ASP A 541 -20.21 -6.71 -28.17
N THR A 542 -20.52 -7.99 -27.92
CA THR A 542 -21.54 -8.75 -28.66
C THR A 542 -22.95 -8.66 -28.04
N SER A 543 -23.06 -8.43 -26.73
CA SER A 543 -24.37 -8.34 -26.08
C SER A 543 -25.08 -7.00 -26.38
N GLN A 544 -26.39 -7.08 -26.60
CA GLN A 544 -27.28 -5.90 -26.71
C GLN A 544 -27.69 -5.36 -25.32
N HIS A 545 -27.50 -6.16 -24.27
CA HIS A 545 -27.91 -5.84 -22.91
C HIS A 545 -26.85 -6.24 -21.88
N LEU A 546 -26.58 -5.30 -20.97
CA LEU A 546 -25.77 -5.51 -19.76
C LEU A 546 -26.71 -5.70 -18.57
N THR A 547 -26.79 -6.92 -18.04
CA THR A 547 -27.63 -7.26 -16.87
C THR A 547 -26.96 -6.92 -15.54
N HIS A 548 -25.62 -6.86 -15.52
CA HIS A 548 -24.84 -6.52 -14.34
C HIS A 548 -24.03 -5.25 -14.58
N LEU A 549 -23.78 -4.48 -13.51
CA LEU A 549 -22.96 -3.29 -13.56
C LEU A 549 -21.48 -3.69 -13.56
N PRO A 550 -20.69 -3.28 -14.57
CA PRO A 550 -19.30 -3.72 -14.68
C PRO A 550 -18.47 -3.10 -13.55
N SER A 551 -17.59 -3.86 -12.88
CA SER A 551 -16.75 -3.31 -11.80
C SER A 551 -15.74 -2.30 -12.31
N GLY A 552 -15.60 -1.16 -11.62
CA GLY A 552 -14.72 -0.09 -12.08
C GLY A 552 -14.81 1.18 -11.25
N LEU A 553 -14.14 2.24 -11.71
CA LEU A 553 -14.17 3.55 -11.08
C LEU A 553 -15.44 4.28 -11.50
N PHE A 554 -16.08 4.98 -10.58
CA PHE A 554 -17.27 5.77 -10.87
C PHE A 554 -16.96 7.25 -10.64
N THR A 555 -17.64 8.10 -11.40
CA THR A 555 -17.58 9.55 -11.18
C THR A 555 -18.42 9.94 -10.00
N PHE A 556 -18.06 11.05 -9.39
CA PHE A 556 -18.95 11.71 -8.48
C PHE A 556 -20.14 12.35 -9.22
N PHE A 557 -21.32 11.74 -9.08
CA PHE A 557 -22.60 12.43 -9.20
C PHE A 557 -23.60 11.74 -8.26
N PHE A 558 -24.07 12.47 -7.27
CA PHE A 558 -25.30 12.11 -6.58
C PHE A 558 -26.10 13.39 -6.40
N SER A 559 -27.10 13.59 -7.27
CA SER A 559 -28.15 14.58 -7.02
C SER A 559 -29.13 14.02 -5.98
N LEU A 560 -28.68 13.90 -4.73
CA LEU A 560 -29.59 13.90 -3.59
C LEU A 560 -29.79 15.37 -3.22
N SER A 561 -30.71 16.04 -3.93
CA SER A 561 -31.24 17.31 -3.45
C SER A 561 -32.16 17.02 -2.26
N SER A 562 -31.58 16.83 -1.08
CA SER A 562 -32.28 17.10 0.17
C SER A 562 -31.82 18.46 0.69
N ASN A 563 -32.77 19.39 0.78
CA ASN A 563 -32.78 20.58 1.64
C ASN A 563 -32.20 21.93 1.21
N THR A 564 -32.13 22.28 -0.08
CA THR A 564 -32.18 23.71 -0.48
C THR A 564 -33.02 23.89 -1.73
N GLY A 565 -34.18 24.53 -1.59
CA GLY A 565 -35.24 24.71 -2.58
C GLY A 565 -34.92 25.65 -3.76
N GLU A 566 -33.67 25.72 -4.19
CA GLU A 566 -33.28 26.49 -5.37
C GLU A 566 -32.27 25.67 -6.16
N TYR A 567 -32.76 24.88 -7.12
CA TYR A 567 -32.14 24.43 -8.38
C TYR A 567 -33.02 23.30 -8.91
N ILE A 568 -34.28 23.62 -9.18
CA ILE A 568 -35.16 22.78 -9.99
C ILE A 568 -34.59 22.84 -11.42
N LEU A 569 -33.71 21.90 -11.77
CA LEU A 569 -33.44 21.58 -13.16
C LEU A 569 -34.72 20.95 -13.73
N THR A 570 -35.60 21.85 -14.16
CA THR A 570 -36.65 21.58 -15.12
C THR A 570 -36.03 20.86 -16.32
N ASN A 571 -36.60 19.71 -16.67
CA ASN A 571 -36.56 19.09 -17.99
C ASN A 571 -35.27 19.27 -18.80
N LYS A 572 -34.26 18.46 -18.51
CA LYS A 572 -33.36 17.98 -19.56
C LYS A 572 -33.47 16.46 -19.61
N THR A 573 -34.48 16.03 -20.36
CA THR A 573 -34.45 14.77 -21.09
C THR A 573 -33.19 14.73 -21.95
N PHE A 574 -32.53 13.56 -21.99
CA PHE A 574 -31.41 13.30 -22.92
C PHE A 574 -31.75 13.66 -24.35
#